data_AF-A0A357B1K2-F1
#
_entry.id   AF-A0A357B1K2-F1
#
_cell.length_a   1.000
_cell.length_b   1.000
_cell.length_c   1.000
_cell.angle_alpha   90.00
_cell.angle_beta   90.00
_cell.angle_gamma   90.00
#
_symmetry.space_group_name_H-M   'P 1'
#
loop_
_entity.id
_entity.type
_entity.pdbx_description
1 polymer ?
#
loop_
_entity_poly.entity_id
_entity_poly.type
_entity_poly.pdbx_seq_one_letter_code
_entity_poly.pdbx_strand_id
1 'polypeptide(L)'
;MDENRLARSVRRGKRFNYICFSILIIFTLTAAVAVILYMTRPLSDSVTLESAESVLGGESILVKTSGGYYEIDGSSAFSDLFRLDEWASCDQFPDDEVVATLHFGELYELYLHGDGKASFFDGYSRSGTRQTAYYDVPAGIAEEVIGYIEENGTVRTLGDGAIAMSTFFK
;
A
#
# COMPACT_ATOMS: atom_id res chain seq x y z
N MET A 1 -22.44 -46.10 -54.33
CA MET A 1 -21.78 -45.19 -53.36
C MET A 1 -21.04 -46.08 -52.37
N ASP A 2 -19.72 -45.93 -52.24
CA ASP A 2 -18.84 -46.91 -51.57
C ASP A 2 -18.88 -46.73 -50.04
N GLU A 3 -19.53 -47.66 -49.33
CA GLU A 3 -19.75 -47.61 -47.87
C GLU A 3 -18.44 -47.46 -47.08
N ASN A 4 -17.36 -48.03 -47.60
CA ASN A 4 -16.03 -47.93 -47.01
C ASN A 4 -15.45 -46.50 -47.09
N ARG A 5 -15.82 -45.71 -48.11
CA ARG A 5 -15.42 -44.30 -48.22
C ARG A 5 -16.23 -43.40 -47.28
N LEU A 6 -17.52 -43.69 -47.08
CA LEU A 6 -18.39 -43.01 -46.11
C LEU A 6 -17.96 -43.27 -44.66
N ALA A 7 -17.65 -44.51 -44.30
CA ALA A 7 -17.17 -44.84 -42.94
C ALA A 7 -15.84 -44.15 -42.60
N ARG A 8 -14.97 -43.94 -43.60
CA ARG A 8 -13.67 -43.28 -43.44
C ARG A 8 -13.79 -41.76 -43.33
N SER A 9 -14.71 -41.13 -44.06
CA SER A 9 -14.98 -39.68 -43.94
C SER A 9 -15.62 -39.33 -42.60
N VAL A 10 -16.57 -40.13 -42.12
CA VAL A 10 -17.22 -39.94 -40.80
C VAL A 10 -16.22 -40.08 -39.64
N ARG A 11 -15.28 -41.04 -39.70
CA ARG A 11 -14.21 -41.15 -38.69
C ARG A 11 -13.25 -39.96 -38.69
N ARG A 12 -12.91 -39.42 -39.87
CA ARG A 12 -12.08 -38.21 -39.98
C ARG A 12 -12.78 -36.98 -39.43
N GLY A 13 -14.07 -36.81 -39.73
CA GLY A 13 -14.88 -35.71 -39.17
C GLY A 13 -15.02 -35.76 -37.65
N LYS A 14 -15.24 -36.96 -37.08
CA LYS A 14 -15.25 -37.15 -35.62
C LYS A 14 -13.90 -36.79 -34.99
N ARG A 15 -12.79 -37.27 -35.56
CA ARG A 15 -11.42 -36.94 -35.08
C ARG A 15 -11.13 -35.45 -35.17
N PHE A 16 -11.54 -34.79 -36.26
CA PHE A 16 -11.40 -33.35 -36.42
C PHE A 16 -12.20 -32.58 -35.37
N ASN A 17 -13.47 -32.95 -35.13
CA ASN A 17 -14.27 -32.33 -34.08
C ASN A 17 -13.65 -32.52 -32.69
N TYR A 18 -13.17 -33.73 -32.36
CA TYR A 18 -12.47 -33.95 -31.09
C TYR A 18 -11.24 -33.05 -30.95
N ILE A 19 -10.42 -32.92 -32.00
CA ILE A 19 -9.24 -32.03 -31.99
C ILE A 19 -9.67 -30.57 -31.79
N CYS A 20 -10.68 -30.09 -32.51
CA CYS A 20 -11.20 -28.73 -32.35
C CYS A 20 -11.76 -28.49 -30.93
N PHE A 21 -12.53 -29.42 -30.38
CA PHE A 21 -13.04 -29.32 -29.01
C PHE A 21 -11.91 -29.33 -27.98
N SER A 22 -10.89 -30.20 -28.15
CA SER A 22 -9.73 -30.22 -27.28
C SER A 22 -8.95 -28.90 -27.31
N ILE A 23 -8.74 -28.31 -28.49
CA ILE A 23 -8.08 -27.00 -28.63
C ILE A 23 -8.90 -25.92 -27.92
N LEU A 24 -10.22 -25.91 -28.12
CA LEU A 24 -11.11 -24.92 -27.52
C LEU A 24 -11.12 -25.02 -25.99
N ILE A 25 -11.13 -26.25 -25.45
CA ILE A 25 -11.01 -26.52 -24.01
C ILE A 25 -9.66 -26.04 -23.46
N ILE A 26 -8.56 -26.28 -24.16
CA ILE A 26 -7.23 -25.80 -23.74
C ILE A 26 -7.21 -24.27 -23.71
N PHE A 27 -7.79 -23.63 -24.74
CA PHE A 27 -7.82 -22.17 -24.82
C PHE A 27 -8.66 -21.55 -23.70
N THR A 28 -9.82 -22.13 -23.38
CA THR A 28 -10.66 -21.65 -22.28
C THR A 28 -10.01 -21.88 -20.92
N LEU A 29 -9.36 -23.03 -20.70
CA LEU A 29 -8.56 -23.28 -19.49
C LEU A 29 -7.43 -22.27 -19.34
N THR A 30 -6.70 -21.99 -20.41
CA THR A 30 -5.58 -21.03 -20.39
C THR A 30 -6.08 -19.62 -20.07
N ALA A 31 -7.19 -19.20 -20.68
CA ALA A 31 -7.81 -17.91 -20.38
C ALA A 31 -8.31 -17.82 -18.93
N ALA A 32 -8.94 -18.88 -18.42
CA ALA A 32 -9.38 -18.94 -17.04
C ALA A 32 -8.21 -18.84 -16.05
N VAL A 33 -7.10 -19.55 -16.32
CA VAL A 33 -5.87 -19.47 -15.51
C VAL A 33 -5.29 -18.06 -15.55
N ALA A 34 -5.23 -17.43 -16.72
CA ALA A 34 -4.73 -16.05 -16.84
C ALA A 34 -5.58 -15.05 -16.05
N VAL A 35 -6.92 -15.20 -16.09
CA VAL A 35 -7.84 -14.37 -15.30
C VAL A 35 -7.65 -14.60 -13.81
N ILE A 36 -7.53 -15.86 -13.37
CA ILE A 36 -7.28 -16.18 -11.96
C ILE A 36 -5.96 -15.53 -11.51
N LEU A 37 -4.87 -15.70 -12.26
CA LEU A 37 -3.57 -15.11 -11.93
C LEU A 37 -3.60 -13.58 -11.89
N TYR A 38 -4.39 -12.95 -12.78
CA TYR A 38 -4.59 -11.51 -12.76
C TYR A 38 -5.34 -11.06 -11.50
N MET A 39 -6.40 -11.78 -11.13
CA MET A 39 -7.23 -11.47 -9.95
C MET A 39 -6.53 -11.79 -8.62
N THR A 40 -5.56 -12.72 -8.62
CA THR A 40 -4.77 -13.08 -7.43
C THR A 40 -3.39 -12.43 -7.40
N ARG A 41 -3.08 -11.51 -8.31
CA ARG A 41 -1.78 -10.83 -8.31
C ARG A 41 -1.64 -10.02 -7.01
N PRO A 42 -0.53 -10.13 -6.29
CA PRO A 42 -0.29 -9.27 -5.14
C PRO A 42 -0.30 -7.81 -5.60
N LEU A 43 -1.12 -7.01 -4.92
CA LEU A 43 -1.16 -5.57 -5.14
C LEU A 43 0.14 -4.96 -4.61
N SER A 44 0.72 -4.04 -5.37
CA SER A 44 1.81 -3.21 -4.89
C SER A 44 1.28 -2.19 -3.89
N ASP A 45 2.12 -1.79 -2.95
CA ASP A 45 1.84 -0.73 -2.00
C ASP A 45 1.76 0.63 -2.72
N SER A 46 0.83 1.49 -2.29
CA SER A 46 0.63 2.83 -2.85
C SER A 46 1.78 3.77 -2.50
N VAL A 47 2.35 3.61 -1.31
CA VAL A 47 3.49 4.39 -0.82
C VAL A 47 4.74 3.53 -0.91
N THR A 48 5.78 4.09 -1.52
CA THR A 48 7.15 3.56 -1.48
C THR A 48 8.00 4.42 -0.54
N LEU A 49 9.13 3.90 -0.07
CA LEU A 49 10.06 4.67 0.77
C LEU A 49 10.59 5.93 0.06
N GLU A 50 10.79 5.87 -1.26
CA GLU A 50 11.15 7.04 -2.07
C GLU A 50 10.05 8.11 -2.05
N SER A 51 8.78 7.71 -2.18
CA SER A 51 7.67 8.67 -2.07
C SER A 51 7.48 9.20 -0.65
N ALA A 52 7.79 8.39 0.37
CA ALA A 52 7.75 8.79 1.78
C ALA A 52 8.77 9.89 2.09
N GLU A 53 10.00 9.77 1.59
CA GLU A 53 11.04 10.78 1.76
C GLU A 53 10.59 12.14 1.19
N SER A 54 9.93 12.12 0.03
CA SER A 54 9.43 13.34 -0.60
C SER A 54 8.35 14.05 0.23
N VAL A 55 7.48 13.33 0.94
CA VAL A 55 6.42 13.96 1.75
C VAL A 55 6.94 14.43 3.11
N LEU A 56 7.96 13.76 3.67
CA LEU A 56 8.63 14.21 4.89
C LEU A 56 9.40 15.53 4.70
N GLY A 57 9.80 15.85 3.47
CA GLY A 57 10.37 17.14 3.10
C GLY A 57 9.33 18.24 2.81
N GLY A 58 8.04 17.96 2.96
CA GLY A 58 6.95 18.93 2.71
C GLY A 58 6.81 19.99 3.80
N GLU A 59 6.17 21.11 3.49
CA GLU A 59 5.86 22.17 4.46
C GLU A 59 4.62 21.80 5.30
N SER A 60 4.54 22.30 6.54
CA SER A 60 3.36 22.21 7.42
C SER A 60 2.81 20.78 7.61
N ILE A 61 3.62 19.92 8.24
CA ILE A 61 3.26 18.56 8.62
C ILE A 61 2.55 18.62 9.97
N LEU A 62 1.30 18.15 10.01
CA LEU A 62 0.51 18.11 11.23
C LEU A 62 0.77 16.80 11.96
N VAL A 63 1.07 16.86 13.26
CA VAL A 63 1.43 15.68 14.04
C VAL A 63 0.54 15.57 15.28
N LYS A 64 0.07 14.36 15.55
CA LYS A 64 -0.54 13.97 16.81
C LYS A 64 0.36 12.96 17.53
N THR A 65 0.75 13.26 18.76
CA THR A 65 1.45 12.34 19.67
C THR A 65 0.59 12.10 20.91
N SER A 66 1.06 11.29 21.86
CA SER A 66 0.42 11.17 23.18
C SER A 66 0.51 12.47 24.01
N GLY A 67 1.50 13.33 23.74
CA GLY A 67 1.73 14.60 24.42
C GLY A 67 0.85 15.75 23.91
N GLY A 68 0.37 15.68 22.66
CA GLY A 68 -0.51 16.71 22.11
C GLY A 68 -0.52 16.76 20.59
N TYR A 69 -0.78 17.97 20.08
CA TYR A 69 -0.83 18.26 18.67
C TYR A 69 0.25 19.28 18.31
N TYR A 70 0.89 19.07 17.17
CA TYR A 70 2.03 19.84 16.73
C TYR A 70 1.93 20.11 15.23
N GLU A 71 2.62 21.15 14.79
CA GLU A 71 2.92 21.40 13.39
C GLU A 71 4.43 21.58 13.25
N ILE A 72 5.00 20.93 12.24
CA ILE A 72 6.42 21.02 11.94
C ILE A 72 6.64 21.13 10.44
N ASP A 73 7.63 21.90 10.03
CA ASP A 73 8.05 21.92 8.64
C ASP A 73 9.02 20.77 8.37
N GLY A 74 8.82 20.12 7.23
CA GLY A 74 9.76 19.14 6.70
C GLY A 74 11.14 19.78 6.50
N SER A 75 12.16 19.02 6.87
CA SER A 75 13.56 19.40 6.69
C SER A 75 14.40 18.15 6.52
N SER A 76 15.60 18.27 5.95
CA SER A 76 16.51 17.13 5.86
C SER A 76 16.79 16.53 7.25
N ALA A 77 16.99 17.39 8.26
CA ALA A 77 17.20 16.93 9.63
C ALA A 77 16.01 16.13 10.17
N PHE A 78 14.79 16.54 9.85
CA PHE A 78 13.58 15.79 10.24
C PHE A 78 13.47 14.47 9.48
N SER A 79 13.65 14.47 8.15
CA SER A 79 13.59 13.26 7.32
C SER A 79 14.68 12.25 7.70
N ASP A 80 15.88 12.70 8.02
CA ASP A 80 17.02 11.84 8.37
C ASP A 80 16.77 11.02 9.65
N LEU A 81 15.92 11.52 10.58
CA LEU A 81 15.53 10.78 11.78
C LEU A 81 14.82 9.46 11.46
N PHE A 82 14.08 9.44 10.35
CA PHE A 82 13.33 8.26 9.94
C PHE A 82 14.21 7.16 9.38
N ARG A 83 15.47 7.42 9.00
CA ARG A 83 16.39 6.38 8.48
C ARG A 83 15.71 5.44 7.48
N LEU A 84 15.03 6.03 6.48
CA LEU A 84 14.14 5.29 5.57
C LEU A 84 14.85 4.18 4.80
N ASP A 85 16.16 4.27 4.61
CA ASP A 85 16.99 3.24 3.99
C ASP A 85 17.12 1.96 4.83
N GLU A 86 16.85 2.03 6.13
CA GLU A 86 16.82 0.89 7.04
C GLU A 86 15.44 0.22 7.15
N TRP A 87 14.41 0.77 6.50
CA TRP A 87 13.04 0.23 6.56
C TRP A 87 12.87 -0.96 5.63
N ALA A 88 12.08 -1.95 6.07
CA ALA A 88 11.76 -3.12 5.27
C ALA A 88 10.24 -3.31 5.16
N SER A 89 9.73 -3.52 3.96
CA SER A 89 8.31 -3.86 3.77
C SER A 89 7.96 -5.17 4.48
N CYS A 90 6.81 -5.20 5.15
CA CYS A 90 6.32 -6.37 5.86
C CYS A 90 4.83 -6.64 5.58
N ASP A 91 4.32 -7.73 6.15
CA ASP A 91 2.89 -8.07 6.05
C ASP A 91 2.05 -7.11 6.91
N GLN A 92 0.77 -6.98 6.56
CA GLN A 92 -0.19 -6.20 7.33
C GLN A 92 -0.25 -6.64 8.79
N PHE A 93 -0.24 -5.66 9.68
CA PHE A 93 -0.41 -5.82 11.12
C PHE A 93 -1.57 -4.94 11.64
N PRO A 94 -2.08 -5.19 12.86
CA PRO A 94 -3.14 -4.39 13.46
C PRO A 94 -2.69 -2.95 13.78
N ASP A 95 -3.56 -1.96 13.61
CA ASP A 95 -3.28 -0.54 13.91
C ASP A 95 -3.55 -0.19 15.40
N ASP A 96 -3.27 -1.08 16.36
CA ASP A 96 -3.70 -0.91 17.76
C ASP A 96 -2.72 -0.16 18.67
N GLU A 97 -1.48 0.10 18.23
CA GLU A 97 -0.43 0.76 19.03
C GLU A 97 0.22 1.96 18.33
N VAL A 98 -0.59 2.81 17.70
CA VAL A 98 -0.12 4.06 17.08
C VAL A 98 0.32 5.05 18.16
N VAL A 99 1.62 5.34 18.21
CA VAL A 99 2.23 6.29 19.16
C VAL A 99 2.38 7.70 18.58
N ALA A 100 2.45 7.81 17.25
CA ALA A 100 2.41 9.08 16.54
C ALA A 100 1.69 8.95 15.19
N THR A 101 0.95 9.99 14.82
CA THR A 101 0.33 10.13 13.50
C THR A 101 0.81 11.42 12.87
N LEU A 102 1.45 11.33 11.72
CA LEU A 102 1.85 12.46 10.90
C LEU A 102 0.89 12.54 9.72
N HIS A 103 0.32 13.72 9.51
CA HIS A 103 -0.62 14.00 8.44
C HIS A 103 0.04 14.98 7.46
N PHE A 104 0.10 14.58 6.20
CA PHE A 104 0.72 15.30 5.10
C PHE A 104 -0.35 15.69 4.07
N GLY A 105 -0.44 16.97 3.73
CA GLY A 105 -1.43 17.44 2.76
C GLY A 105 -2.86 17.14 3.22
N GLU A 106 -3.73 16.67 2.32
CA GLU A 106 -5.13 16.38 2.68
C GLU A 106 -5.41 14.90 3.02
N LEU A 107 -4.64 13.96 2.47
CA LEU A 107 -4.99 12.53 2.48
C LEU A 107 -3.77 11.58 2.59
N TYR A 108 -2.58 12.06 2.94
CA TYR A 108 -1.43 11.20 3.22
C TYR A 108 -1.18 11.15 4.72
N GLU A 109 -0.99 9.95 5.27
CA GLU A 109 -0.73 9.77 6.69
C GLU A 109 0.37 8.74 6.93
N LEU A 110 1.22 9.00 7.92
CA LEU A 110 2.18 8.06 8.49
C LEU A 110 1.80 7.78 9.94
N TYR A 111 1.68 6.49 10.26
CA TYR A 111 1.50 6.01 11.61
C TYR A 111 2.79 5.33 12.07
N LEU A 112 3.34 5.82 13.17
CA LEU A 112 4.43 5.15 13.88
C LEU A 112 3.84 4.33 15.02
N HIS A 113 4.28 3.08 15.15
CA HIS A 113 3.85 2.15 16.18
C HIS A 113 5.02 1.86 17.13
N GLY A 114 4.70 1.57 18.40
CA GLY A 114 5.70 1.40 19.46
C GLY A 114 6.61 0.16 19.32
N ASP A 115 6.26 -0.79 18.47
CA ASP A 115 6.91 -2.11 18.35
C ASP A 115 7.89 -2.21 17.17
N GLY A 116 8.38 -1.07 16.67
CA GLY A 116 9.25 -1.03 15.49
C GLY A 116 8.47 -1.31 14.20
N LYS A 117 7.23 -0.83 14.15
CA LYS A 117 6.41 -0.85 12.94
C LYS A 117 6.00 0.55 12.51
N ALA A 118 5.77 0.70 11.21
CA ALA A 118 5.19 1.88 10.62
C ALA A 118 4.20 1.50 9.53
N SER A 119 3.16 2.30 9.36
CA SER A 119 2.24 2.19 8.23
C SER A 119 2.02 3.53 7.56
N PHE A 120 2.01 3.53 6.22
CA PHE A 120 1.70 4.70 5.42
C PHE A 120 0.36 4.52 4.74
N PHE A 121 -0.53 5.49 4.87
CA PHE A 121 -1.82 5.54 4.19
C PHE A 121 -1.81 6.62 3.10
N ASP A 122 -2.29 6.24 1.92
CA ASP A 122 -2.43 7.13 0.75
C ASP A 122 -3.90 7.16 0.28
N GLY A 123 -4.63 8.20 0.67
CA GLY A 123 -6.01 8.42 0.25
C GLY A 123 -6.17 8.70 -1.26
N TYR A 124 -5.10 8.98 -1.99
CA TYR A 124 -5.09 9.16 -3.44
C TYR A 124 -4.71 7.89 -4.22
N SER A 125 -4.50 6.77 -3.52
CA SER A 125 -4.11 5.51 -4.15
C SER A 125 -5.05 5.10 -5.29
N ARG A 126 -4.46 4.64 -6.40
CA ARG A 126 -5.21 4.26 -7.59
C ARG A 126 -5.86 2.89 -7.39
N SER A 127 -6.94 2.64 -8.13
CA SER A 127 -7.53 1.30 -8.19
C SER A 127 -6.47 0.28 -8.63
N GLY A 128 -6.31 -0.81 -7.86
CA GLY A 128 -5.31 -1.85 -8.11
C GLY A 128 -3.99 -1.69 -7.33
N THR A 129 -3.93 -0.84 -6.31
CA THR A 129 -2.84 -0.80 -5.32
C THR A 129 -3.38 -0.97 -3.90
N ARG A 130 -2.54 -1.41 -2.96
CA ARG A 130 -2.89 -1.36 -1.54
C ARG A 130 -2.83 0.09 -1.09
N GLN A 131 -3.89 0.56 -0.47
CA GLN A 131 -3.98 1.92 0.04
C GLN A 131 -3.04 2.19 1.22
N THR A 132 -2.71 1.12 1.96
CA THR A 132 -1.80 1.16 3.10
C THR A 132 -0.59 0.29 2.84
N ALA A 133 0.59 0.86 3.06
CA ALA A 133 1.88 0.18 3.04
C ALA A 133 2.34 -0.08 4.48
N TYR A 134 2.98 -1.23 4.72
CA TYR A 134 3.40 -1.67 6.06
C TYR A 134 4.90 -1.94 6.08
N TYR A 135 5.57 -1.47 7.14
CA TYR A 135 7.02 -1.52 7.28
C TYR A 135 7.47 -1.95 8.68
N ASP A 136 8.55 -2.74 8.69
CA ASP A 136 9.43 -2.91 9.85
C ASP A 136 10.43 -1.75 9.85
N VAL A 137 10.56 -1.12 11.01
CA VAL A 137 11.45 0.05 11.20
C VAL A 137 12.43 -0.20 12.35
N PRO A 138 13.63 0.40 12.31
CA PRO A 138 14.56 0.33 13.43
C PRO A 138 13.92 0.72 14.77
N ALA A 139 14.23 -0.04 15.81
CA ALA A 139 13.80 0.28 17.17
C ALA A 139 14.32 1.67 17.59
N GLY A 140 13.51 2.42 18.34
CA GLY A 140 13.87 3.77 18.80
C GLY A 140 13.46 4.90 17.86
N ILE A 141 13.12 4.63 16.59
CA ILE A 141 12.73 5.69 15.64
C ILE A 141 11.49 6.44 16.11
N ALA A 142 10.49 5.73 16.61
CA ALA A 142 9.26 6.37 17.07
C ALA A 142 9.54 7.34 18.22
N GLU A 143 10.33 6.93 19.21
CA GLU A 143 10.71 7.80 20.33
C GLU A 143 11.59 8.97 19.90
N GLU A 144 12.56 8.75 19.01
CA GLU A 144 13.44 9.80 18.46
C GLU A 144 12.64 10.86 17.70
N VAL A 145 11.73 10.43 16.81
CA VAL A 145 10.88 11.31 16.01
C VAL A 145 9.91 12.09 16.91
N ILE A 146 9.25 11.41 17.85
CA ILE A 146 8.35 12.08 18.81
C ILE A 146 9.11 13.12 19.62
N GLY A 147 10.27 12.78 20.17
CA GLY A 147 11.08 13.71 20.95
C GLY A 147 11.48 14.95 20.15
N TYR A 148 11.88 14.76 18.88
CA TYR A 148 12.20 15.87 18.00
C TYR A 148 11.00 16.78 17.72
N ILE A 149 9.82 16.19 17.48
CA ILE A 149 8.58 16.93 17.23
C ILE A 149 8.16 17.72 18.46
N GLU A 150 8.26 17.13 19.65
CA GLU A 150 7.88 17.80 20.90
C GLU A 150 8.84 18.95 21.26
N GLU A 151 10.12 18.84 20.87
CA GLU A 151 11.12 19.88 21.10
C GLU A 151 11.07 21.02 20.06
N ASN A 152 10.84 20.70 18.78
CA ASN A 152 10.99 21.64 17.67
C ASN A 152 9.67 22.02 16.99
N GLY A 153 8.60 21.25 17.22
CA GLY A 153 7.29 21.50 16.64
C GLY A 153 6.58 22.68 17.29
N THR A 154 5.79 23.39 16.50
CA THR A 154 4.88 24.41 17.01
C THR A 154 3.67 23.72 17.61
N VAL A 155 3.44 23.91 18.92
CA VAL A 155 2.26 23.35 19.60
C VAL A 155 0.98 23.91 18.99
N ARG A 156 0.04 23.01 18.67
CA ARG A 156 -1.27 23.31 18.11
C ARG A 156 -2.39 22.90 19.06
N THR A 157 -3.56 23.47 18.85
CA THR A 157 -4.77 23.10 19.63
C THR A 157 -5.81 22.53 18.69
N LEU A 158 -6.47 21.45 19.12
CA LEU A 158 -7.57 20.87 18.35
C LEU A 158 -8.67 21.92 18.11
N GLY A 159 -9.00 22.15 16.84
CA GLY A 159 -9.99 23.15 16.42
C GLY A 159 -9.44 24.56 16.20
N ASP A 160 -8.11 24.76 16.17
CA ASP A 160 -7.49 26.07 15.94
C ASP A 160 -7.53 26.56 14.48
N GLY A 161 -8.07 25.76 13.58
CA GLY A 161 -8.20 26.04 12.15
C GLY A 161 -7.10 25.41 11.30
N ALA A 162 -5.94 25.09 11.87
CA ALA A 162 -4.93 24.25 11.23
C ALA A 162 -5.25 22.76 11.47
N ILE A 163 -5.57 22.41 12.71
CA ILE A 163 -6.00 21.06 13.08
C ILE A 163 -7.49 21.09 13.35
N ALA A 164 -8.28 20.63 12.38
CA ALA A 164 -9.71 20.42 12.57
C ALA A 164 -9.95 19.21 13.47
N MET A 165 -11.15 19.09 14.04
CA MET A 165 -11.50 17.88 14.77
C MET A 165 -11.28 16.65 13.90
N SER A 166 -11.65 16.69 12.61
CA SER A 166 -11.52 15.58 11.65
C SER A 166 -10.10 15.23 11.20
N THR A 167 -9.08 16.05 11.48
CA THR A 167 -7.75 15.93 10.84
C THR A 167 -7.06 14.58 11.08
N PHE A 168 -7.30 13.94 12.23
CA PHE A 168 -6.69 12.65 12.58
C PHE A 168 -7.74 11.55 12.83
N PHE A 169 -8.97 11.72 12.31
CA PHE A 169 -9.98 10.65 12.39
C PHE A 169 -9.93 9.79 11.13
N LYS A 170 -9.64 8.50 11.33
CA LYS A 170 -9.91 7.43 10.38
C LYS A 170 -11.39 7.04 10.44
#